data_AF-A0A1G1ZI53-F1
#
_entry.id   AF-A0A1G1ZI53-F1
#
_cell.length_a   1.000
_cell.length_b   1.000
_cell.length_c   1.000
_cell.angle_alpha   90.00
_cell.angle_beta   90.00
_cell.angle_gamma   90.00
#
_symmetry.space_group_name_H-M   'P 1'
#
loop_
_entity.id
_entity.type
_entity.pdbx_description
1 polymer ?
#
loop_
_entity_poly.entity_id
_entity_poly.type
_entity_poly.pdbx_seq_one_letter_code
_entity_poly.pdbx_strand_id
1 'polypeptide(L)'
;MAKKIVVVPGLTPEWMRKRNGIMKAIDERLLLGLERPGAGLTLDQLQKRAVEDRCFCKKKAEAAVLPFKHDKTPNGWTLLEDTPFDGKQFVPDLVEFLKSGESSVNGELMKWRAKELNAHLGQRHAEYLLEHQELITKEWQGKYYLVFPGTVWQDSIGLRDIPYLVWSRGEWYLSFRWLEDGWIGYDRLVRHRG
;
A
#
# COMPACT_ATOMS: atom_id res chain seq x y z
N MET A 1 -23.82 39.35 19.67
CA MET A 1 -22.47 39.45 20.28
C MET A 1 -21.62 38.32 19.72
N ALA A 2 -20.67 38.60 18.82
CA ALA A 2 -19.82 37.57 18.20
C ALA A 2 -18.54 37.37 19.02
N LYS A 3 -18.25 36.12 19.42
CA LYS A 3 -17.02 35.77 20.14
C LYS A 3 -15.83 35.79 19.18
N LYS A 4 -14.83 36.58 19.51
CA LYS A 4 -13.55 36.69 18.79
C LYS A 4 -12.64 35.55 19.27
N ILE A 5 -12.30 34.62 18.38
CA ILE A 5 -11.27 33.61 18.64
C ILE A 5 -9.91 34.25 18.31
N VAL A 6 -9.04 34.33 19.31
CA VAL A 6 -7.65 34.80 19.16
C VAL A 6 -6.77 33.56 19.03
N VAL A 7 -6.09 33.41 17.88
CA VAL A 7 -5.10 32.35 17.65
C VAL A 7 -3.74 32.87 18.09
N VAL A 8 -3.12 32.19 19.07
CA VAL A 8 -1.79 32.52 19.59
C VAL A 8 -0.72 31.83 18.73
N PRO A 9 0.32 32.53 18.24
CA PRO A 9 1.38 31.90 17.44
C PRO A 9 2.33 31.07 18.33
N GLY A 10 2.54 29.80 18.01
CA GLY A 10 3.60 28.98 18.65
C GLY A 10 3.29 27.50 18.88
N LEU A 11 2.04 27.06 18.72
CA LEU A 11 1.63 25.66 18.97
C LEU A 11 1.15 24.96 17.68
N THR A 12 1.99 24.89 16.66
CA THR A 12 1.74 24.02 15.51
C THR A 12 2.43 22.65 15.71
N PRO A 13 1.67 21.55 15.85
CA PRO A 13 2.21 20.18 15.91
C PRO A 13 3.03 19.81 14.67
N GLU A 14 4.01 18.90 14.80
CA GLU A 14 4.88 18.50 13.68
C GLU A 14 4.16 17.91 12.47
N TRP A 15 3.03 17.21 12.67
CA TRP A 15 2.20 16.72 11.57
C TRP A 15 1.59 17.87 10.74
N MET A 16 1.42 19.05 11.35
CA MET A 16 0.99 20.28 10.67
C MET A 16 2.15 20.94 9.89
N ARG A 17 3.41 20.82 10.36
CA ARG A 17 4.60 21.28 9.60
C ARG A 17 4.81 20.46 8.32
N LYS A 18 4.61 19.14 8.38
CA LYS A 18 4.71 18.25 7.20
C LYS A 18 3.60 18.55 6.18
N ARG A 19 2.43 18.96 6.66
CA ARG A 19 1.31 19.43 5.83
C ARG A 19 1.55 20.82 5.23
N ASN A 20 2.24 21.72 5.95
CA ASN A 20 2.62 23.05 5.47
C ASN A 20 3.61 23.04 4.30
N GLY A 21 4.48 22.03 4.17
CA GLY A 21 5.35 21.91 3.00
C GLY A 21 4.58 21.70 1.69
N ILE A 22 3.51 20.89 1.75
CA ILE A 22 2.63 20.61 0.60
C ILE A 22 1.67 21.80 0.37
N MET A 23 1.22 22.46 1.43
CA MET A 23 0.39 23.67 1.32
C MET A 23 1.16 24.88 0.79
N LYS A 24 2.45 25.05 1.13
CA LYS A 24 3.29 26.14 0.60
C LYS A 24 3.43 26.07 -0.93
N ALA A 25 3.53 24.87 -1.51
CA ALA A 25 3.61 24.70 -2.95
C ALA A 25 2.28 25.02 -3.68
N ILE A 26 1.16 24.87 -2.99
CA ILE A 26 -0.17 25.24 -3.50
C ILE A 26 -0.40 26.76 -3.34
N ASP A 27 0.04 27.35 -2.23
CA ASP A 27 -0.04 28.79 -1.95
C ASP A 27 0.90 29.62 -2.85
N GLU A 28 2.13 29.18 -3.12
CA GLU A 28 3.04 29.90 -4.02
C GLU A 28 2.50 29.96 -5.46
N ARG A 29 1.79 28.91 -5.90
CA ARG A 29 1.11 28.89 -7.21
C ARG A 29 -0.14 29.77 -7.26
N LEU A 30 -0.83 29.94 -6.13
CA LEU A 30 -1.96 30.87 -5.99
C LEU A 30 -1.51 32.32 -5.86
N LEU A 31 -0.37 32.58 -5.20
CA LEU A 31 0.21 33.91 -5.03
C LEU A 31 0.85 34.45 -6.32
N LEU A 32 1.50 33.60 -7.13
CA LEU A 32 2.01 34.00 -8.45
C LEU A 32 0.91 34.32 -9.49
N GLY A 33 -0.36 34.02 -9.18
CA GLY A 33 -1.51 34.34 -10.03
C GLY A 33 -2.15 35.70 -9.76
N LEU A 34 -1.68 36.47 -8.76
CA LEU A 34 -2.35 37.69 -8.27
C LEU A 34 -1.74 39.02 -8.72
N GLU A 35 -0.81 39.04 -9.69
CA GLU A 35 -0.22 40.28 -10.21
C GLU A 35 -0.93 40.86 -11.45
N ARG A 36 -2.27 40.77 -11.51
CA ARG A 36 -3.06 41.59 -12.47
C ARG A 36 -4.31 42.17 -11.80
N PRO A 37 -4.39 43.50 -11.61
CA PRO A 37 -5.63 44.12 -11.14
C PRO A 37 -6.70 43.95 -12.22
N GLY A 38 -7.80 43.26 -11.89
CA GLY A 38 -8.98 43.11 -12.76
C GLY A 38 -9.29 41.69 -13.24
N ALA A 39 -8.53 40.67 -12.87
CA ALA A 39 -8.79 39.28 -13.25
C ALA A 39 -8.85 38.33 -12.04
N GLY A 40 -9.33 38.82 -10.90
CA GLY A 40 -9.55 37.99 -9.72
C GLY A 40 -10.72 37.04 -9.95
N LEU A 41 -10.46 35.73 -9.82
CA LEU A 41 -11.53 34.74 -9.76
C LEU A 41 -12.42 35.07 -8.55
N THR A 42 -13.72 35.18 -8.79
CA THR A 42 -14.73 35.32 -7.73
C THR A 42 -14.64 34.14 -6.75
N LEU A 43 -15.12 34.34 -5.52
CA LEU A 43 -15.15 33.29 -4.50
C LEU A 43 -15.84 32.01 -5.01
N ASP A 44 -16.90 32.16 -5.81
CA ASP A 44 -17.61 31.05 -6.45
C ASP A 44 -16.75 30.32 -7.50
N GLN A 45 -15.94 31.05 -8.26
CA GLN A 45 -14.99 30.46 -9.20
C GLN A 45 -13.86 29.72 -8.48
N LEU A 46 -13.39 30.24 -7.34
CA LEU A 46 -12.39 29.56 -6.50
C LEU A 46 -12.97 28.29 -5.85
N GLN A 47 -14.21 28.34 -5.37
CA GLN A 47 -14.89 27.17 -4.82
C GLN A 47 -15.15 26.11 -5.89
N LYS A 48 -15.62 26.52 -7.08
CA LYS A 48 -15.84 25.62 -8.22
C LYS A 48 -14.54 24.96 -8.66
N ARG A 49 -13.45 25.72 -8.76
CA ARG A 49 -12.12 25.19 -9.13
C ARG A 49 -11.55 24.26 -8.06
N ALA A 50 -11.76 24.55 -6.78
CA ALA A 50 -11.38 23.64 -5.69
C ALA A 50 -12.19 22.34 -5.69
N VAL A 51 -13.46 22.36 -6.13
CA VAL A 51 -14.27 21.16 -6.33
C VAL A 51 -13.79 20.38 -7.55
N GLU A 52 -13.50 21.07 -8.66
CA GLU A 52 -12.97 20.48 -9.89
C GLU A 52 -11.58 19.85 -9.66
N ASP A 53 -10.68 20.53 -8.97
CA ASP A 53 -9.35 20.01 -8.59
C ASP A 53 -9.45 18.83 -7.62
N ARG A 54 -10.41 18.86 -6.68
CA ARG A 54 -10.69 17.73 -5.78
C ARG A 54 -11.27 16.54 -6.54
N CYS A 55 -12.07 16.78 -7.59
CA CYS A 55 -12.61 15.76 -8.48
C CYS A 55 -11.53 15.20 -9.42
N PHE A 56 -10.61 16.05 -9.88
CA PHE A 56 -9.47 15.69 -10.73
C PHE A 56 -8.43 14.87 -9.96
N CYS A 57 -8.14 15.22 -8.70
CA CYS A 57 -7.30 14.41 -7.81
C CYS A 57 -7.95 13.06 -7.47
N LYS A 58 -9.29 12.99 -7.33
CA LYS A 58 -10.00 11.70 -7.21
C LYS A 58 -9.86 10.84 -8.47
N LYS A 59 -10.05 11.42 -9.66
CA LYS A 59 -9.94 10.71 -10.95
C LYS A 59 -8.51 10.26 -11.28
N LYS A 60 -7.48 10.95 -10.79
CA LYS A 60 -6.07 10.56 -11.00
C LYS A 60 -5.57 9.51 -10.00
N ALA A 61 -6.25 9.33 -8.88
CA ALA A 61 -5.94 8.29 -7.88
C ALA A 61 -6.62 6.95 -8.17
N GLU A 62 -7.69 6.93 -8.96
CA GLU A 62 -8.24 5.72 -9.58
C GLU A 62 -7.48 5.41 -10.89
N ALA A 63 -6.16 5.22 -10.81
CA ALA A 63 -5.57 4.27 -11.75
C ALA A 63 -6.33 2.97 -11.53
N ALA A 64 -7.05 2.48 -12.54
CA ALA A 64 -7.95 1.34 -12.42
C ALA A 64 -7.22 0.18 -11.76
N VAL A 65 -7.44 0.02 -10.45
CA VAL A 65 -6.81 -1.03 -9.67
C VAL A 65 -7.40 -2.32 -10.20
N LEU A 66 -6.55 -3.20 -10.72
CA LEU A 66 -7.01 -4.47 -11.30
C LEU A 66 -7.89 -5.22 -10.29
N PRO A 67 -8.98 -5.90 -10.70
CA PRO A 67 -9.74 -6.72 -9.77
C PRO A 67 -8.86 -7.86 -9.22
N PHE A 68 -9.14 -8.31 -7.99
CA PHE A 68 -8.52 -9.55 -7.48
C PHE A 68 -9.09 -10.74 -8.23
N LYS A 69 -8.21 -11.63 -8.72
CA LYS A 69 -8.63 -12.88 -9.38
C LYS A 69 -9.13 -13.88 -8.34
N HIS A 70 -8.54 -13.88 -7.15
CA HIS A 70 -8.93 -14.67 -6.00
C HIS A 70 -9.56 -13.78 -4.93
N ASP A 71 -10.60 -13.04 -5.31
CA ASP A 71 -11.36 -12.23 -4.36
C ASP A 71 -11.99 -13.11 -3.27
N LYS A 72 -11.85 -12.66 -2.03
CA LYS A 72 -12.38 -13.36 -0.84
C LYS A 72 -13.68 -12.78 -0.33
N THR A 73 -14.12 -11.61 -0.84
CA THR A 73 -15.40 -11.02 -0.42
C THR A 73 -16.60 -11.96 -0.58
N PRO A 74 -16.71 -12.81 -1.62
CA PRO A 74 -17.83 -13.76 -1.73
C PRO A 74 -17.87 -14.80 -0.60
N ASN A 75 -16.75 -15.02 0.09
CA ASN A 75 -16.63 -15.95 1.21
C ASN A 75 -16.91 -15.28 2.56
N GLY A 76 -17.39 -14.03 2.56
CA GLY A 76 -17.64 -13.25 3.78
C GLY A 76 -16.37 -12.64 4.39
N TRP A 77 -15.27 -12.61 3.65
CA TRP A 77 -14.02 -12.00 4.12
C TRP A 77 -14.03 -10.49 3.86
N THR A 78 -13.34 -9.74 4.72
CA THR A 78 -13.19 -8.28 4.59
C THR A 78 -11.74 -7.93 4.24
N LEU A 79 -11.54 -7.11 3.22
CA LEU A 79 -10.21 -6.59 2.89
C LEU A 79 -9.83 -5.49 3.89
N LEU A 80 -8.77 -5.70 4.68
CA LEU A 80 -8.30 -4.73 5.67
C LEU A 80 -7.20 -3.83 5.13
N GLU A 81 -6.24 -4.42 4.43
CA GLU A 81 -5.07 -3.72 3.88
C GLU A 81 -4.76 -4.27 2.49
N ASP A 82 -4.25 -3.42 1.61
CA ASP A 82 -3.80 -3.82 0.29
C ASP A 82 -2.70 -2.90 -0.25
N THR A 83 -1.77 -3.51 -0.97
CA THR A 83 -0.75 -2.79 -1.73
C THR A 83 -1.12 -2.87 -3.22
N PRO A 84 -1.46 -1.74 -3.85
CA PRO A 84 -1.94 -1.73 -5.22
C PRO A 84 -0.87 -2.25 -6.16
N PHE A 85 -1.31 -2.91 -7.22
CA PHE A 85 -0.46 -3.35 -8.31
C PHE A 85 -0.84 -2.55 -9.55
N ASP A 86 0.14 -1.92 -10.19
CA ASP A 86 -0.07 -1.08 -11.36
C ASP A 86 -0.13 -1.86 -12.68
N GLY A 87 -0.08 -3.20 -12.61
CA GLY A 87 -0.13 -4.09 -13.75
C GLY A 87 1.20 -4.19 -14.51
N LYS A 88 2.26 -3.52 -14.06
CA LYS A 88 3.55 -3.61 -14.73
C LYS A 88 4.28 -4.89 -14.37
N GLN A 89 5.00 -5.42 -15.35
CA GLN A 89 5.91 -6.52 -15.11
C GLN A 89 6.93 -6.13 -14.05
N PHE A 90 7.22 -7.07 -13.16
CA PHE A 90 8.26 -6.94 -12.16
C PHE A 90 9.09 -8.22 -12.11
N VAL A 91 10.39 -8.07 -11.89
CA VAL A 91 11.30 -9.20 -11.65
C VAL A 91 11.26 -9.52 -10.16
N PRO A 92 10.84 -10.74 -9.75
CA PRO A 92 10.79 -11.09 -8.33
C PRO A 92 12.19 -11.31 -7.76
N ASP A 93 12.36 -10.92 -6.51
CA ASP A 93 13.52 -11.22 -5.67
C ASP A 93 13.06 -11.60 -4.27
N LEU A 94 13.84 -12.42 -3.58
CA LEU A 94 13.53 -12.85 -2.22
C LEU A 94 14.42 -12.14 -1.21
N VAL A 95 13.82 -11.72 -0.10
CA VAL A 95 14.55 -11.14 1.02
C VAL A 95 14.17 -11.82 2.33
N GLU A 96 15.17 -12.00 3.18
CA GLU A 96 15.00 -12.51 4.53
C GLU A 96 14.55 -11.38 5.47
N PHE A 97 13.59 -11.68 6.34
CA PHE A 97 13.12 -10.74 7.35
C PHE A 97 13.58 -11.12 8.76
N LEU A 98 14.03 -12.36 8.98
CA LEU A 98 14.61 -12.78 10.26
C LEU A 98 16.01 -12.19 10.44
N LYS A 99 16.30 -11.72 11.64
CA LYS A 99 17.62 -11.25 12.05
C LYS A 99 18.40 -12.40 12.68
N SER A 100 19.72 -12.24 12.78
CA SER A 100 20.60 -13.23 13.42
C SER A 100 20.10 -13.60 14.82
N GLY A 101 19.95 -14.89 15.08
CA GLY A 101 19.48 -15.44 16.35
C GLY A 101 17.95 -15.59 16.45
N GLU A 102 17.18 -15.13 15.47
CA GLU A 102 15.73 -15.33 15.44
C GLU A 102 15.36 -16.60 14.67
N SER A 103 14.57 -17.48 15.30
CA SER A 103 13.99 -18.66 14.64
C SER A 103 12.58 -18.41 14.09
N SER A 104 11.86 -17.44 14.67
CA SER A 104 10.55 -17.00 14.22
C SER A 104 10.26 -15.56 14.68
N VAL A 105 9.33 -14.89 14.00
CA VAL A 105 8.72 -13.63 14.46
C VAL A 105 7.21 -13.66 14.22
N ASN A 106 6.46 -12.82 14.94
CA ASN A 106 5.04 -12.63 14.65
C ASN A 106 4.82 -11.88 13.33
N GLY A 107 3.64 -12.01 12.74
CA GLY A 107 3.36 -11.41 11.45
C GLY A 107 3.36 -9.89 11.42
N GLU A 108 2.98 -9.20 12.50
CA GLU A 108 3.05 -7.74 12.56
C GLU A 108 4.49 -7.23 12.42
N LEU A 109 5.44 -7.88 13.11
CA LEU A 109 6.85 -7.56 13.00
C LEU A 109 7.38 -7.91 11.60
N MET A 110 6.96 -9.05 11.03
CA MET A 110 7.30 -9.41 9.65
C MET A 110 6.79 -8.36 8.65
N LYS A 111 5.53 -7.93 8.74
CA LYS A 111 4.94 -6.85 7.91
C LYS A 111 5.70 -5.54 8.06
N TRP A 112 6.04 -5.16 9.30
CA TRP A 112 6.80 -3.94 9.56
C TRP A 112 8.18 -3.99 8.86
N ARG A 113 8.90 -5.11 9.00
CA ARG A 113 10.19 -5.32 8.30
C ARG A 113 10.03 -5.37 6.79
N ALA A 114 8.93 -5.90 6.28
CA ALA A 114 8.65 -5.90 4.85
C ALA A 114 8.59 -4.50 4.26
N LYS A 115 8.04 -3.52 4.99
CA LYS A 115 8.06 -2.12 4.56
C LYS A 115 9.49 -1.56 4.52
N GLU A 116 10.29 -1.80 5.56
CA GLU A 116 11.70 -1.38 5.62
C GLU A 116 12.56 -1.99 4.50
N LEU A 117 12.27 -3.24 4.12
CA LEU A 117 12.98 -3.99 3.07
C LEU A 117 12.44 -3.75 1.66
N ASN A 118 11.45 -2.85 1.51
CA ASN A 118 10.72 -2.61 0.27
C ASN A 118 10.14 -3.89 -0.36
N ALA A 119 9.66 -4.80 0.49
CA ALA A 119 9.12 -6.12 0.17
C ALA A 119 7.65 -6.26 0.61
N HIS A 120 6.91 -5.14 0.56
CA HIS A 120 5.52 -5.05 1.01
C HIS A 120 4.52 -5.30 -0.13
N LEU A 121 4.81 -6.26 -1.02
CA LEU A 121 3.94 -6.57 -2.16
C LEU A 121 2.63 -7.23 -1.68
N GLY A 122 1.53 -6.94 -2.38
CA GLY A 122 0.19 -7.48 -2.08
C GLY A 122 -0.26 -8.64 -2.97
N GLN A 123 -1.47 -9.16 -2.74
CA GLN A 123 -2.09 -10.30 -3.43
C GLN A 123 -2.03 -10.20 -4.95
N ARG A 124 -2.25 -9.03 -5.54
CA ARG A 124 -2.21 -8.89 -7.00
C ARG A 124 -0.83 -9.17 -7.59
N HIS A 125 0.23 -8.92 -6.82
CA HIS A 125 1.58 -9.31 -7.23
C HIS A 125 1.76 -10.83 -7.16
N ALA A 126 1.14 -11.49 -6.18
CA ALA A 126 1.10 -12.95 -6.09
C ALA A 126 0.32 -13.57 -7.26
N GLU A 127 -0.84 -13.01 -7.59
CA GLU A 127 -1.67 -13.42 -8.73
C GLU A 127 -0.94 -13.21 -10.05
N TYR A 128 -0.24 -12.08 -10.21
CA TYR A 128 0.62 -11.85 -11.36
C TYR A 128 1.70 -12.95 -11.49
N LEU A 129 2.41 -13.28 -10.41
CA LEU A 129 3.42 -14.34 -10.43
C LEU A 129 2.85 -15.73 -10.69
N LEU A 130 1.60 -16.01 -10.30
CA LEU A 130 0.93 -17.26 -10.63
C LEU A 130 0.64 -17.43 -12.12
N GLU A 131 0.40 -16.34 -12.83
CA GLU A 131 0.18 -16.34 -14.27
C GLU A 131 1.48 -16.32 -15.07
N HIS A 132 2.56 -15.93 -14.40
CA HIS A 132 3.90 -15.79 -14.94
C HIS A 132 4.90 -16.64 -14.15
N GLN A 133 4.60 -17.92 -13.94
CA GLN A 133 5.42 -18.80 -13.10
C GLN A 133 6.85 -18.98 -13.65
N GLU A 134 7.07 -18.73 -14.94
CA GLU A 134 8.39 -18.69 -15.56
C GLU A 134 9.31 -17.60 -14.97
N LEU A 135 8.75 -16.57 -14.34
CA LEU A 135 9.50 -15.54 -13.62
C LEU A 135 9.96 -16.02 -12.24
N ILE A 136 9.37 -17.10 -11.72
CA ILE A 136 9.72 -17.65 -10.41
C ILE A 136 10.86 -18.67 -10.59
N THR A 137 12.02 -18.29 -10.07
CA THR A 137 13.24 -19.09 -10.05
C THR A 137 12.99 -20.50 -9.51
N LYS A 138 13.45 -21.54 -10.25
CA LYS A 138 13.21 -22.95 -9.90
C LYS A 138 13.85 -23.35 -8.56
N GLU A 139 14.93 -22.69 -8.19
CA GLU A 139 15.68 -22.89 -6.96
C GLU A 139 14.87 -22.54 -5.70
N TRP A 140 13.73 -21.85 -5.85
CA TRP A 140 12.83 -21.52 -4.73
C TRP A 140 11.76 -22.61 -4.51
N GLN A 141 11.51 -23.44 -5.51
CA GLN A 141 10.46 -24.47 -5.51
C GLN A 141 10.71 -25.49 -4.40
N GLY A 142 9.69 -25.70 -3.55
CA GLY A 142 9.75 -26.62 -2.41
C GLY A 142 10.66 -26.17 -1.26
N LYS A 143 11.39 -25.07 -1.41
CA LYS A 143 12.31 -24.54 -0.39
C LYS A 143 11.71 -23.38 0.38
N TYR A 144 10.96 -22.52 -0.29
CA TYR A 144 10.43 -21.30 0.31
C TYR A 144 8.93 -21.14 0.08
N TYR A 145 8.26 -20.53 1.07
CA TYR A 145 6.95 -19.92 0.92
C TYR A 145 7.15 -18.45 0.55
N LEU A 146 6.49 -18.01 -0.52
CA LEU A 146 6.64 -16.64 -1.02
C LEU A 146 5.54 -15.77 -0.43
N VAL A 147 5.88 -14.84 0.45
CA VAL A 147 4.92 -14.10 1.28
C VAL A 147 4.67 -12.71 0.72
N PHE A 148 3.40 -12.30 0.68
CA PHE A 148 2.93 -11.03 0.14
C PHE A 148 2.21 -10.22 1.22
N PRO A 149 2.95 -9.63 2.17
CA PRO A 149 2.39 -9.02 3.39
C PRO A 149 1.66 -7.69 3.15
N GLY A 150 1.69 -7.19 1.91
CA GLY A 150 1.01 -5.96 1.51
C GLY A 150 -0.51 -6.07 1.47
N THR A 151 -1.05 -7.29 1.49
CA THR A 151 -2.50 -7.53 1.56
C THR A 151 -2.84 -8.27 2.85
N VAL A 152 -3.87 -7.80 3.54
CA VAL A 152 -4.44 -8.47 4.71
C VAL A 152 -5.94 -8.59 4.52
N TRP A 153 -6.41 -9.83 4.57
CA TRP A 153 -7.83 -10.13 4.69
C TRP A 153 -8.18 -10.41 6.13
N GLN A 154 -9.45 -10.22 6.46
CA GLN A 154 -10.06 -10.75 7.67
C GLN A 154 -11.09 -11.79 7.25
N ASP A 155 -10.98 -13.01 7.78
CA ASP A 155 -11.95 -14.07 7.51
C ASP A 155 -13.28 -13.83 8.24
N SER A 156 -14.25 -14.71 8.00
CA SER A 156 -15.60 -14.60 8.57
C SER A 156 -15.65 -14.79 10.10
N ILE A 157 -14.59 -15.31 10.72
CA ILE A 157 -14.50 -15.50 12.17
C ILE A 157 -13.58 -14.46 12.85
N GLY A 158 -13.05 -13.50 12.06
CA GLY A 158 -12.29 -12.36 12.54
C GLY A 158 -10.77 -12.56 12.54
N LEU A 159 -10.26 -13.69 12.06
CA LEU A 159 -8.82 -13.94 11.92
C LEU A 159 -8.25 -13.21 10.72
N ARG A 160 -6.98 -12.79 10.82
CA ARG A 160 -6.33 -12.00 9.76
C ARG A 160 -5.42 -12.89 8.95
N ASP A 161 -5.50 -12.79 7.64
CA ASP A 161 -4.82 -13.67 6.70
C ASP A 161 -3.98 -12.90 5.69
N ILE A 162 -2.77 -13.40 5.44
CA ILE A 162 -1.86 -12.89 4.41
C ILE A 162 -1.77 -13.91 3.26
N PRO A 163 -1.80 -13.43 2.00
CA PRO A 163 -1.53 -14.28 0.84
C PRO A 163 -0.06 -14.72 0.77
N TYR A 164 0.13 -15.98 0.38
CA TYR A 164 1.45 -16.54 0.07
C TYR A 164 1.37 -17.55 -1.07
N LEU A 165 2.48 -17.73 -1.79
CA LEU A 165 2.62 -18.79 -2.78
C LEU A 165 3.36 -19.99 -2.18
N VAL A 166 2.85 -21.18 -2.47
CA VAL A 166 3.45 -22.46 -2.10
C VAL A 166 3.67 -23.32 -3.33
N TRP A 167 4.83 -23.96 -3.42
CA TRP A 167 5.09 -24.96 -4.44
C TRP A 167 4.61 -26.33 -3.97
N SER A 168 3.69 -26.93 -4.72
CA SER A 168 3.22 -28.29 -4.45
C SER A 168 2.85 -28.95 -5.78
N ARG A 169 2.94 -30.28 -5.86
CA ARG A 169 2.51 -31.07 -7.04
C ARG A 169 3.06 -30.59 -8.41
N GLY A 170 4.19 -29.89 -8.42
CA GLY A 170 4.82 -29.41 -9.66
C GLY A 170 4.36 -28.03 -10.14
N GLU A 171 3.62 -27.27 -9.32
CA GLU A 171 3.21 -25.90 -9.65
C GLU A 171 3.11 -25.01 -8.39
N TRP A 172 3.08 -23.69 -8.60
CA TRP A 172 2.80 -22.72 -7.53
C TRP A 172 1.30 -22.55 -7.32
N TYR A 173 0.88 -22.46 -6.06
CA TYR A 173 -0.51 -22.16 -5.66
C TYR A 173 -0.56 -20.96 -4.72
N LEU A 174 -1.60 -20.14 -4.87
CA LEU A 174 -1.94 -19.09 -3.91
C LEU A 174 -2.73 -19.68 -2.74
N SER A 175 -2.26 -19.41 -1.53
CA SER A 175 -2.89 -19.78 -0.28
C SER A 175 -2.87 -18.59 0.68
N PHE A 176 -3.53 -18.74 1.82
CA PHE A 176 -3.68 -17.72 2.85
C PHE A 176 -3.28 -18.33 4.20
N ARG A 177 -2.47 -17.60 4.96
CA ARG A 177 -1.99 -18.02 6.28
C ARG A 177 -2.31 -16.92 7.29
N TRP A 178 -2.64 -17.33 8.52
CA TRP A 178 -2.89 -16.43 9.62
C TRP A 178 -1.70 -15.50 9.86
N LEU A 179 -2.00 -14.22 10.00
CA LEU A 179 -1.04 -13.17 10.28
C LEU A 179 -0.41 -13.38 11.66
N GLU A 180 -1.21 -13.79 12.63
CA GLU A 180 -0.80 -14.01 14.02
C GLU A 180 0.10 -15.24 14.21
N ASP A 181 0.27 -16.09 13.19
CA ASP A 181 1.18 -17.24 13.23
C ASP A 181 2.65 -16.82 13.40
N GLY A 182 3.48 -17.79 13.78
CA GLY A 182 4.93 -17.67 13.74
C GLY A 182 5.46 -17.80 12.32
N TRP A 183 6.11 -16.75 11.83
CA TRP A 183 6.77 -16.72 10.52
C TRP A 183 8.24 -17.08 10.68
N ILE A 184 8.71 -18.06 9.92
CA ILE A 184 9.96 -18.79 10.15
C ILE A 184 10.92 -18.68 8.97
N GLY A 185 12.09 -19.32 9.09
CA GLY A 185 13.16 -19.28 8.10
C GLY A 185 12.84 -19.89 6.73
N TYR A 186 11.66 -20.51 6.53
CA TYR A 186 11.19 -20.95 5.21
C TYR A 186 10.30 -19.92 4.52
N ASP A 187 9.82 -18.91 5.24
CA ASP A 187 9.04 -17.82 4.67
C ASP A 187 10.01 -16.78 4.08
N ARG A 188 9.72 -16.30 2.86
CA ARG A 188 10.51 -15.29 2.18
C ARG A 188 9.60 -14.17 1.70
N LEU A 189 9.99 -12.94 2.00
CA LEU A 189 9.30 -11.79 1.47
C LEU A 189 9.67 -11.60 0.00
N VAL A 190 8.66 -11.36 -0.83
CA VAL A 190 8.87 -11.04 -2.24
C VAL A 190 9.01 -9.54 -2.39
N ARG A 191 10.02 -9.11 -3.13
CA ARG A 191 10.19 -7.73 -3.57
C ARG A 191 10.44 -7.67 -5.07
N HIS A 192 10.33 -6.47 -5.63
CA HIS A 192 10.80 -6.22 -6.98
C HIS A 192 12.32 -5.99 -6.98
N ARG A 193 13.05 -6.71 -7.84
CA ARG A 193 14.45 -6.41 -8.17
C ARG A 193 14.49 -5.16 -9.05
N GLY A 194 14.98 -4.06 -8.50
CA GLY A 194 15.22 -2.81 -9.23
C GLY A 194 16.35 -2.92 -10.23
#